data_AF-A0A286XJJ0-F1
#
_entry.id   AF-A0A286XJJ0-F1
#
_cell.length_a   1.000
_cell.length_b   1.000
_cell.length_c   1.000
_cell.angle_alpha   90.00
_cell.angle_beta   90.00
_cell.angle_gamma   90.00
#
_symmetry.space_group_name_H-M   'P 1'
#
loop_
_entity.id
_entity.type
_entity.pdbx_description
1 polymer ?
#
loop_
_entity_poly.entity_id
_entity_poly.type
_entity_poly.pdbx_seq_one_letter_code
_entity_poly.pdbx_strand_id
1 'polypeptide(L)'
;MEKQGHREMEGGLSESHSHVRLLKVNRELLVTHIRNVQCLVDNLLHNDYFSAEDAEIVCACPTQPDKVRKILDLVQSKGEEVSEFFLYVLQQLADAYVDLRPWLLEISFSPSQLIQNKTIVNTDPDTADFEESNSL
;
A
#
# COMPACT_ATOMS: atom_id res chain seq x y z
N MET A 1 26.61 -36.48 30.67
CA MET A 1 25.43 -35.59 30.78
C MET A 1 25.51 -34.61 29.64
N GLU A 2 24.61 -34.82 28.69
CA GLU A 2 24.26 -33.93 27.58
C GLU A 2 23.91 -32.54 28.18
N LYS A 3 24.16 -31.40 27.53
CA LYS A 3 23.67 -31.05 26.20
C LYS A 3 24.62 -30.11 25.45
N GLN A 4 24.64 -30.35 24.14
CA GLN A 4 25.05 -29.46 23.03
C GLN A 4 24.69 -27.99 23.33
N GLY A 5 25.49 -26.98 22.99
CA GLY A 5 26.38 -26.88 21.85
C GLY A 5 25.69 -26.11 20.72
N HIS A 6 26.18 -24.88 20.47
CA HIS A 6 26.09 -24.11 19.23
C HIS A 6 24.85 -23.22 18.96
N ARG A 7 25.14 -21.90 19.01
CA ARG A 7 24.87 -20.88 17.98
C ARG A 7 23.47 -20.87 17.33
N GLU A 8 22.68 -19.89 17.77
CA GLU A 8 21.84 -19.08 16.88
C GLU A 8 22.12 -17.59 17.17
N MET A 9 23.34 -17.18 16.82
CA MET A 9 23.61 -15.81 16.38
C MET A 9 23.46 -15.83 14.86
N GLU A 10 22.80 -14.80 14.31
CA GLU A 10 22.45 -14.60 12.89
C GLU A 10 20.98 -14.87 12.53
N GLY A 11 20.11 -13.98 13.01
CA GLY A 11 19.06 -13.39 12.16
C GLY A 11 19.60 -12.13 11.46
N GLY A 12 20.87 -12.14 11.05
CA GLY A 12 21.40 -11.15 10.12
C GLY A 12 20.97 -11.55 8.73
N LEU A 13 19.70 -11.35 8.40
CA LEU A 13 19.32 -11.24 7.02
C LEU A 13 19.18 -9.74 6.76
N SER A 14 20.08 -9.23 5.93
CA SER A 14 19.74 -8.21 4.96
C SER A 14 18.53 -8.70 4.15
N GLU A 15 17.34 -8.74 4.75
CA GLU A 15 16.11 -9.04 4.04
C GLU A 15 15.80 -7.78 3.26
N SER A 16 15.99 -7.81 1.94
CA SER A 16 15.34 -6.85 1.05
C SER A 16 13.93 -6.63 1.59
N HIS A 17 13.66 -5.43 2.14
CA HIS A 17 12.45 -5.16 2.91
C HIS A 17 11.25 -5.31 2.00
N SER A 18 10.72 -6.54 1.90
CA SER A 18 9.68 -6.79 0.94
C SER A 18 8.45 -6.00 1.36
N HIS A 19 8.03 -5.05 0.53
CA HIS A 19 6.88 -4.19 0.77
C HIS A 19 5.64 -5.04 1.06
N VAL A 20 5.52 -6.18 0.37
CA VAL A 20 4.51 -7.22 0.61
C VAL A 20 4.49 -7.68 2.08
N ARG A 21 5.66 -8.03 2.62
CA ARG A 21 5.78 -8.52 4.01
C ARG A 21 5.49 -7.40 5.00
N LEU A 22 5.92 -6.19 4.70
CA LEU A 22 5.69 -5.00 5.51
C LEU A 22 4.19 -4.67 5.62
N LEU A 23 3.47 -4.70 4.50
CA LEU A 23 2.02 -4.56 4.46
C LEU A 23 1.31 -5.69 5.23
N LYS A 24 1.85 -6.91 5.17
CA LYS A 24 1.30 -8.07 5.88
C LYS A 24 1.42 -7.95 7.39
N VAL A 25 2.59 -7.52 7.89
CA VAL A 25 2.84 -7.32 9.33
C VAL A 25 1.99 -6.17 9.87
N ASN A 26 1.84 -5.08 9.10
CA ASN A 26 1.10 -3.89 9.51
C ASN A 26 -0.37 -3.89 9.03
N ARG A 27 -0.90 -5.05 8.63
CA ARG A 27 -2.24 -5.19 8.05
C ARG A 27 -3.32 -4.64 8.97
N GLU A 28 -3.27 -4.93 10.26
CA GLU A 28 -4.30 -4.47 11.22
C GLU A 28 -4.27 -2.95 11.39
N LEU A 29 -3.08 -2.36 11.40
CA LEU A 29 -2.89 -0.92 11.45
C LEU A 29 -3.49 -0.26 10.20
N LEU A 30 -3.11 -0.74 9.02
CA LEU A 30 -3.63 -0.24 7.73
C LEU A 30 -5.15 -0.36 7.64
N VAL A 31 -5.72 -1.50 7.99
CA VAL A 31 -7.17 -1.74 7.96
C VAL A 31 -7.94 -0.82 8.90
N THR A 32 -7.33 -0.41 10.00
CA THR A 32 -7.95 0.47 10.99
C THR A 32 -7.80 1.96 10.62
N HIS A 33 -6.70 2.33 9.96
CA HIS A 33 -6.34 3.72 9.69
C HIS A 33 -6.74 4.19 8.28
N ILE A 34 -6.84 3.26 7.31
CA ILE A 34 -7.33 3.56 5.95
C ILE A 34 -8.84 3.74 5.99
N ARG A 35 -9.28 4.99 5.82
CA ARG A 35 -10.71 5.34 5.70
C ARG A 35 -11.13 5.53 4.25
N ASN A 36 -10.26 6.07 3.39
CA ASN A 36 -10.59 6.30 1.99
C ASN A 36 -10.16 5.12 1.08
N VAL A 37 -10.94 4.04 1.11
CA VAL A 37 -10.62 2.83 0.34
C VAL A 37 -10.77 3.03 -1.17
N GLN A 38 -11.72 3.89 -1.57
CA GLN A 38 -12.05 4.12 -2.96
C GLN A 38 -10.89 4.74 -3.72
N CYS A 39 -10.21 5.72 -3.11
CA CYS A 39 -9.04 6.35 -3.70
C CYS A 39 -7.91 5.35 -3.99
N LEU A 40 -7.70 4.36 -3.11
CA LEU A 40 -6.72 3.29 -3.36
C LEU A 40 -7.12 2.44 -4.57
N VAL A 41 -8.39 2.04 -4.66
CA VAL A 41 -8.90 1.22 -5.77
C VAL A 41 -8.80 1.97 -7.08
N ASP A 42 -9.19 3.25 -7.12
CA ASP A 42 -9.10 4.07 -8.34
C ASP A 42 -7.64 4.23 -8.79
N ASN A 43 -6.71 4.48 -7.86
CA ASN A 43 -5.29 4.57 -8.20
C ASN A 43 -4.72 3.24 -8.72
N LEU A 44 -5.13 2.12 -8.13
CA LEU A 44 -4.71 0.79 -8.56
C LEU A 44 -5.31 0.42 -9.92
N LEU A 45 -6.58 0.77 -10.18
CA LEU A 45 -7.24 0.60 -11.48
C LEU A 45 -6.60 1.47 -12.56
N HIS A 46 -6.37 2.75 -12.24
CA HIS A 46 -5.81 3.73 -13.20
C HIS A 46 -4.42 3.35 -13.68
N ASN A 47 -3.65 2.64 -12.85
CA ASN A 47 -2.31 2.18 -13.17
C ASN A 47 -2.26 0.72 -13.68
N ASP A 48 -3.43 0.16 -14.04
CA ASP A 48 -3.63 -1.23 -14.52
C ASP A 48 -3.15 -2.33 -13.54
N TYR A 49 -3.00 -1.99 -12.26
CA TYR A 49 -2.64 -2.96 -11.22
C TYR A 49 -3.84 -3.82 -10.81
N PHE A 50 -5.02 -3.21 -10.78
CA PHE A 50 -6.29 -3.89 -10.56
C PHE A 50 -7.06 -3.98 -11.87
N SER A 51 -7.74 -5.10 -12.07
CA SER A 51 -8.78 -5.20 -13.10
C SER A 51 -10.12 -4.70 -12.56
N ALA A 52 -11.08 -4.48 -13.46
CA ALA A 52 -12.46 -4.18 -13.06
C ALA A 52 -13.03 -5.27 -12.13
N GLU A 53 -12.67 -6.53 -12.37
CA GLU A 53 -13.07 -7.67 -11.51
C GLU A 53 -12.47 -7.54 -10.10
N ASP A 54 -11.18 -7.18 -9.99
CA ASP A 54 -10.52 -6.96 -8.68
C ASP A 54 -11.24 -5.85 -7.90
N ALA A 55 -11.61 -4.76 -8.58
CA ALA A 55 -12.35 -3.66 -7.97
C ALA A 55 -13.78 -4.04 -7.56
N GLU A 56 -14.50 -4.82 -8.37
CA GLU A 56 -15.82 -5.36 -8.01
C GLU A 56 -15.74 -6.26 -6.78
N ILE A 57 -14.72 -7.12 -6.71
CA ILE A 57 -14.47 -8.01 -5.57
C ILE A 57 -14.26 -7.20 -4.28
N VAL A 58 -13.48 -6.11 -4.35
CA VAL A 58 -13.30 -5.20 -3.22
C VAL A 58 -14.60 -4.48 -2.91
N CYS A 59 -15.30 -3.96 -3.92
CA CYS A 59 -16.55 -3.22 -3.73
C CYS A 59 -17.66 -4.09 -3.10
N ALA A 60 -17.66 -5.40 -3.38
CA ALA A 60 -18.57 -6.38 -2.81
C ALA A 60 -18.39 -6.59 -1.30
N CYS A 61 -17.27 -6.15 -0.70
CA CYS A 61 -17.09 -6.24 0.74
C CYS A 61 -18.03 -5.26 1.48
N PRO A 62 -18.72 -5.71 2.54
CA PRO A 62 -19.77 -4.93 3.21
C PRO A 62 -19.23 -3.81 4.09
N THR A 63 -18.01 -3.95 4.62
CA THR A 63 -17.40 -2.97 5.52
C THR A 63 -16.12 -2.39 4.93
N GLN A 64 -15.82 -1.13 5.24
CA GLN A 64 -14.56 -0.48 4.86
C GLN A 64 -13.32 -1.29 5.27
N PRO A 65 -13.17 -1.76 6.53
CA PRO A 65 -12.01 -2.54 6.91
C PRO A 65 -11.90 -3.86 6.12
N ASP A 66 -13.02 -4.50 5.76
CA ASP A 66 -12.99 -5.70 4.91
C ASP A 66 -12.53 -5.37 3.49
N LYS A 67 -12.93 -4.22 2.94
CA LYS A 67 -12.42 -3.72 1.65
C LYS A 67 -10.90 -3.53 1.69
N VAL A 68 -10.38 -2.89 2.73
CA VAL A 68 -8.93 -2.69 2.90
C VAL A 68 -8.20 -4.02 3.02
N ARG A 69 -8.73 -4.96 3.82
CA ARG A 69 -8.18 -6.32 3.91
C ARG A 69 -8.08 -6.97 2.53
N LYS A 70 -9.14 -6.85 1.74
CA LYS A 70 -9.22 -7.45 0.41
C LYS A 70 -8.21 -6.82 -0.56
N ILE A 71 -8.06 -5.49 -0.53
CA ILE A 71 -7.03 -4.80 -1.32
C ILE A 71 -5.64 -5.28 -0.91
N LEU A 72 -5.35 -5.33 0.39
CA LEU A 72 -4.04 -5.78 0.87
C LEU A 72 -3.74 -7.22 0.44
N ASP A 73 -4.73 -8.12 0.46
CA ASP A 73 -4.56 -9.48 -0.06
C ASP A 73 -4.27 -9.49 -1.57
N LEU A 74 -4.97 -8.68 -2.36
CA LEU A 74 -4.74 -8.57 -3.81
C LEU A 74 -3.36 -7.98 -4.12
N VAL A 75 -3.01 -6.85 -3.50
CA VAL A 75 -1.71 -6.18 -3.66
C VAL A 75 -0.56 -7.12 -3.29
N GLN A 76 -0.68 -7.85 -2.19
CA GLN A 76 0.31 -8.87 -1.80
C GLN A 76 0.40 -10.02 -2.80
N SER A 77 -0.71 -10.42 -3.42
CA SER A 77 -0.73 -11.50 -4.43
C SER A 77 -0.13 -11.08 -5.78
N LYS A 78 -0.19 -9.79 -6.12
CA LYS A 78 0.36 -9.26 -7.38
C LYS A 78 1.88 -9.10 -7.31
N GLY A 79 2.41 -8.75 -6.14
CA GLY A 79 3.86 -8.74 -5.87
C GLY A 79 4.39 -7.43 -5.29
N GLU A 80 5.72 -7.30 -5.33
CA GLU A 80 6.47 -6.17 -4.76
C GLU A 80 6.11 -4.84 -5.42
N GLU A 81 6.02 -4.79 -6.75
CA GLU A 81 5.77 -3.55 -7.49
C GLU A 81 4.44 -2.90 -7.10
N VAL A 82 3.38 -3.71 -6.99
CA VAL A 82 2.05 -3.20 -6.58
C VAL A 82 2.06 -2.79 -5.11
N SER A 83 2.81 -3.51 -4.28
CA SER A 83 2.97 -3.17 -2.86
C SER A 83 3.72 -1.86 -2.66
N GLU A 84 4.74 -1.62 -3.50
CA GLU A 84 5.49 -0.38 -3.55
C GLU A 84 4.60 0.78 -4.01
N PHE A 85 3.84 0.59 -5.10
CA PHE A 85 2.87 1.59 -5.56
C PHE A 85 1.84 1.93 -4.48
N PHE A 86 1.32 0.92 -3.78
CA PHE A 86 0.36 1.12 -2.70
C PHE A 86 0.93 2.01 -1.58
N LEU A 87 2.17 1.77 -1.15
CA LEU A 87 2.84 2.62 -0.16
C LEU A 87 3.06 4.03 -0.67
N TYR A 88 3.40 4.19 -1.96
CA TYR A 88 3.54 5.50 -2.59
C TYR A 88 2.22 6.29 -2.62
N VAL A 89 1.10 5.63 -2.91
CA VAL A 89 -0.24 6.24 -2.83
C VAL A 89 -0.55 6.71 -1.41
N LEU A 90 -0.27 5.89 -0.39
CA LEU A 90 -0.45 6.28 1.01
C LEU A 90 0.41 7.50 1.39
N GLN A 91 1.63 7.58 0.86
CA GLN A 91 2.54 8.69 1.09
C GLN A 91 2.11 9.98 0.38
N GLN A 92 1.64 9.89 -0.87
CA GLN A 92 1.14 11.08 -1.59
C GLN A 92 -0.18 11.58 -1.02
N LEU A 93 -1.05 10.66 -0.60
CA LEU A 93 -2.32 10.96 0.05
C LEU A 93 -2.16 11.07 1.57
N ALA A 94 -1.02 11.57 2.04
CA ALA A 94 -0.73 11.70 3.46
C ALA A 94 -1.74 12.60 4.20
N ASP A 95 -2.50 13.44 3.50
CA ASP A 95 -3.61 14.23 4.08
C ASP A 95 -4.87 13.37 4.32
N ALA A 96 -5.15 12.39 3.47
CA ALA A 96 -6.21 11.40 3.70
C ALA A 96 -5.79 10.33 4.73
N TYR A 97 -4.49 10.10 4.88
CA TYR A 97 -3.89 9.07 5.73
C TYR A 97 -2.95 9.65 6.80
N VAL A 98 -3.37 10.72 7.48
CA VAL A 98 -2.52 11.39 8.49
C VAL A 98 -2.07 10.43 9.59
N ASP A 99 -2.94 9.49 9.94
CA ASP A 99 -2.70 8.48 10.98
C ASP A 99 -1.60 7.47 10.57
N LEU A 100 -1.30 7.34 9.26
CA LEU A 100 -0.26 6.46 8.71
C LEU A 100 1.10 7.15 8.54
N ARG A 101 1.17 8.50 8.64
CA ARG A 101 2.43 9.25 8.53
C ARG A 101 3.55 8.76 9.46
N PRO A 102 3.32 8.55 10.78
CA PRO A 102 4.40 8.09 11.66
C PRO A 102 4.92 6.71 11.25
N TRP A 103 4.03 5.84 10.80
CA TRP A 103 4.40 4.52 10.31
C TRP A 103 5.20 4.58 9.00
N LEU A 104 4.78 5.41 8.03
CA LEU A 104 5.52 5.63 6.78
C LEU A 104 6.93 6.20 7.02
N LEU A 105 7.09 7.06 8.04
CA LEU A 105 8.39 7.59 8.45
C LEU A 105 9.27 6.51 9.10
N GLU A 106 8.70 5.65 9.95
CA GLU A 106 9.43 4.52 10.57
C GLU A 106 10.00 3.56 9.54
N ILE A 107 9.22 3.22 8.51
CA ILE A 107 9.66 2.28 7.48
C ILE A 107 10.66 2.89 6.50
N SER A 108 10.87 4.22 6.55
CA SER A 108 11.75 4.98 5.65
C SER A 108 11.57 4.59 4.18
N PHE A 109 10.31 4.40 3.78
CA PHE A 109 9.97 3.97 2.43
C PHE A 109 10.37 5.04 1.41
N SER A 110 11.01 4.60 0.32
CA SER A 110 11.33 5.47 -0.81
C SER A 110 10.87 4.81 -2.10
N PRO A 111 9.96 5.46 -2.86
CA PRO A 111 9.46 4.91 -4.11
C PRO A 111 10.57 4.90 -5.17
N SER A 112 10.60 3.87 -6.02
CA SER A 112 11.46 3.82 -7.20
C SER A 112 11.02 4.83 -8.26
N GLN A 113 11.91 5.15 -9.20
CA GLN A 113 11.58 6.08 -10.31
C GLN A 113 10.39 5.59 -11.15
N LEU A 114 10.18 4.28 -11.25
CA LEU A 114 9.02 3.72 -11.96
C LEU A 114 7.71 4.09 -11.27
N ILE A 115 7.68 3.99 -9.94
CA ILE A 115 6.51 4.32 -9.12
C ILE A 115 6.31 5.84 -9.01
N GLN A 116 7.40 6.62 -8.92
CA GLN A 116 7.32 8.09 -8.91
C GLN A 116 6.75 8.67 -10.22
N ASN A 117 6.94 7.97 -11.35
CA ASN A 117 6.38 8.38 -12.63
C ASN A 117 4.90 7.98 -12.80
N LYS A 118 4.30 7.27 -11.83
CA LYS A 118 2.90 6.86 -11.89
C LYS A 118 1.98 7.98 -11.44
N THR A 119 0.84 8.10 -12.12
CA THR A 119 -0.16 9.12 -11.80
C THR A 119 -0.91 8.71 -10.54
N ILE A 120 -0.91 9.59 -9.54
CA ILE A 120 -1.75 9.45 -8.35
C ILE A 120 -2.93 10.41 -8.46
N VAL A 121 -4.12 9.83 -8.54
CA VAL A 121 -5.38 10.56 -8.57
C VAL A 121 -5.83 10.75 -7.12
N ASN A 122 -5.82 11.99 -6.64
CA ASN A 122 -6.47 12.31 -5.38
C ASN A 122 -7.96 12.51 -5.63
N THR A 123 -8.75 11.48 -5.34
CA THR A 123 -10.21 11.48 -5.51
C THR A 123 -10.94 12.11 -4.32
N ASP A 124 -10.28 12.95 -3.51
CA ASP A 124 -10.94 13.66 -2.43
C ASP A 124 -11.99 14.65 -3.00
N PRO A 125 -13.27 14.54 -2.60
CA PRO A 125 -14.34 15.32 -3.19
C PRO A 125 -14.32 16.82 -2.82
N ASP A 126 -13.43 17.28 -1.92
CA ASP A 126 -13.49 18.65 -1.40
C ASP A 126 -12.64 19.70 -2.15
N THR A 127 -12.10 19.39 -3.32
CA THR A 127 -11.63 20.44 -4.24
C THR A 127 -11.93 20.08 -5.69
N ALA A 128 -13.10 20.48 -6.15
CA ALA A 128 -13.28 20.83 -7.54
C ALA A 128 -12.34 22.00 -7.86
N ASP A 129 -11.10 21.73 -8.27
CA ASP A 129 -10.23 22.64 -9.05
C ASP A 129 -8.83 22.01 -9.19
N PHE A 130 -8.65 21.14 -10.19
CA PHE A 130 -7.64 21.36 -11.23
C PHE A 130 -7.77 20.27 -12.30
N GLU A 131 -8.56 20.58 -13.31
CA GLU A 131 -8.41 19.95 -14.62
C GLU A 131 -6.98 20.16 -15.13
N GLU A 132 -6.45 19.10 -15.74
CA GLU A 132 -5.67 19.14 -16.96
C GLU A 132 -4.42 20.03 -16.98
N SER A 133 -3.27 19.41 -16.71
CA SER A 133 -2.02 19.80 -17.38
C SER A 133 -1.15 18.56 -17.55
N ASN A 134 -1.47 17.77 -18.57
CA ASN A 134 -0.54 16.84 -19.18
C ASN A 134 -0.47 17.16 -20.69
N SER A 135 0.75 17.30 -21.22
CA SER A 135 1.13 17.70 -22.60
C SER A 135 1.14 19.22 -22.83
N LEU A 136 2.20 19.88 -23.31
CA LEU A 136 3.34 19.48 -24.14
C LEU A 136 4.53 20.43 -23.89
#